data_AF-A0A438IJS4-F1
#
_entry.id   AF-A0A438IJS4-F1
#
_cell.length_a   1.000
_cell.length_b   1.000
_cell.length_c   1.000
_cell.angle_alpha   90.00
_cell.angle_beta   90.00
_cell.angle_gamma   90.00
#
_symmetry.space_group_name_H-M   'P 1'
#
loop_
_entity.id
_entity.type
_entity.pdbx_description
1 polymer ?
#
loop_
_entity_poly.entity_id
_entity_poly.type
_entity_poly.pdbx_seq_one_letter_code
_entity_poly.pdbx_strand_id
1 'polypeptide(L)'
;MLKLKIDYLHDSGFVGPVLHELIVSNPAILRRSLDKQIKPSFDFLKEFLETNEKIAAAIKRESWLLTFDLKKILKPNTFLLINEGVPHSRMSKLITLQPRVIMQHVDRMVYATERARSLGIKPTDPIYVTAITVILSMTESTWKRKVELGENQEFNDFYTNTMKLKPSAIATYPRLLLYSFDARIRPRFNVLNILASKKLLKKHKKIAWLLTQSEASFLNNYVIKYVDQVPDLMELYRGVKKIDL
;
A
#
# COMPACT_ATOMS: atom_id res chain seq x y z
N MET A 1 14.15 22.61 28.60
CA MET A 1 13.50 22.37 27.28
C MET A 1 13.01 20.93 27.09
N LEU A 2 13.73 19.89 27.54
CA LEU A 2 13.31 18.49 27.35
C LEU A 2 11.98 18.16 28.07
N LYS A 3 11.83 18.59 29.33
CA LYS A 3 10.61 18.42 30.12
C LYS A 3 9.36 18.95 29.40
N LEU A 4 9.40 20.20 28.92
CA LEU A 4 8.30 20.81 28.17
C LEU A 4 7.88 20.03 26.91
N LYS A 5 8.81 19.31 26.25
CA LYS A 5 8.47 18.47 25.09
C LYS A 5 7.76 17.19 25.53
N ILE A 6 8.25 16.57 26.60
CA ILE A 6 7.65 15.37 27.18
C ILE A 6 6.24 15.68 27.67
N ASP A 7 6.06 16.78 28.40
CA ASP A 7 4.76 17.23 28.88
C ASP A 7 3.79 17.49 27.72
N TYR A 8 4.25 18.19 26.66
CA TYR A 8 3.41 18.41 25.47
C TYR A 8 2.99 17.11 24.76
N LEU A 9 3.91 16.15 24.60
CA LEU A 9 3.59 14.85 23.99
C LEU A 9 2.62 14.06 24.87
N HIS A 10 2.81 14.10 26.19
CA HIS A 10 1.89 13.51 27.16
C HIS A 10 0.48 14.07 27.01
N ASP A 11 0.33 15.40 27.02
CA ASP A 11 -0.95 16.09 26.87
C ASP A 11 -1.59 15.87 25.50
N SER A 12 -0.78 15.52 24.50
CA SER A 12 -1.21 15.17 23.14
C SER A 12 -1.60 13.69 22.98
N GLY A 13 -1.64 12.91 24.06
CA GLY A 13 -2.11 11.52 24.08
C GLY A 13 -1.02 10.45 24.06
N PHE A 14 0.25 10.81 24.23
CA PHE A 14 1.36 9.85 24.37
C PHE A 14 1.68 9.65 25.85
N VAL A 15 0.98 8.71 26.48
CA VAL A 15 1.08 8.45 27.93
C VAL A 15 1.79 7.11 28.18
N GLY A 16 2.64 7.07 29.21
CA GLY A 16 3.27 5.84 29.70
C GLY A 16 4.13 5.13 28.65
N PRO A 17 4.01 3.79 28.47
CA PRO A 17 4.85 3.01 27.56
C PRO A 17 4.83 3.51 26.11
N VAL A 18 3.70 4.06 25.67
CA VAL A 18 3.52 4.60 24.32
C VAL A 18 4.48 5.76 24.03
N LEU A 19 4.72 6.64 25.01
CA LEU A 19 5.66 7.74 24.85
C LEU A 19 7.09 7.23 24.71
N HIS A 20 7.44 6.22 25.51
CA HIS A 20 8.75 5.57 25.44
C HIS A 20 8.95 4.91 24.07
N GLU A 21 7.98 4.13 23.58
CA GLU A 21 8.02 3.51 22.25
C GLU A 21 8.17 4.56 21.13
N LEU A 22 7.47 5.69 21.24
CA LEU A 22 7.60 6.79 20.28
C LEU A 22 9.03 7.33 20.24
N ILE A 23 9.62 7.62 21.41
CA ILE A 23 10.96 8.20 21.51
C ILE A 23 12.02 7.21 21.02
N VAL A 24 11.89 5.93 21.38
CA VAL A 24 12.82 4.87 20.95
C VAL A 24 12.74 4.67 19.43
N SER A 25 11.54 4.68 18.85
CA SER A 25 11.38 4.51 17.39
C SER A 25 11.91 5.71 16.58
N ASN A 26 11.93 6.91 17.17
CA ASN A 26 12.49 8.10 16.52
C ASN A 26 13.10 9.10 17.53
N PRO A 27 14.37 8.89 17.91
CA PRO A 27 15.07 9.77 18.85
C PRO A 27 15.29 11.20 18.31
N ALA A 28 15.10 11.44 17.01
CA ALA A 28 15.25 12.77 16.43
C ALA A 28 14.19 13.76 16.94
N ILE A 29 13.05 13.27 17.46
CA ILE A 29 12.01 14.09 18.09
C ILE A 29 12.62 14.96 19.21
N LEU A 30 13.53 14.40 20.02
CA LEU A 30 14.16 15.12 21.12
C LEU A 30 15.07 16.27 20.65
N ARG A 31 15.60 16.15 19.42
CA ARG A 31 16.48 17.14 18.77
C ARG A 31 15.70 18.22 18.02
N ARG A 32 14.42 18.00 17.69
CA ARG A 32 13.59 19.00 17.00
C ARG A 32 13.10 20.09 17.96
N SER A 33 12.83 21.27 17.41
CA SER A 33 12.26 22.40 18.16
C SER A 33 10.80 22.13 18.51
N LEU A 34 10.41 22.41 19.76
CA LEU A 34 9.02 22.27 20.18
C LEU A 34 8.12 23.23 19.38
N ASP A 35 8.48 24.51 19.34
CA ASP A 35 7.64 25.56 18.76
C ASP A 35 7.79 25.72 17.24
N LYS A 36 8.95 25.33 16.68
CA LYS A 36 9.19 25.48 15.22
C LYS A 36 8.94 24.20 14.41
N GLN A 37 8.81 23.05 15.06
CA GLN A 37 8.60 21.76 14.37
C GLN A 37 7.47 20.95 15.00
N ILE A 38 7.57 20.58 16.28
CA ILE A 38 6.65 19.60 16.88
C ILE A 38 5.22 20.16 16.91
N LYS A 39 4.99 21.33 17.55
CA LYS A 39 3.66 21.96 17.59
C LYS A 39 3.09 22.22 16.19
N PRO A 40 3.83 22.84 15.24
CA PRO A 40 3.38 22.98 13.87
C PRO A 40 3.00 21.67 13.16
N SER A 41 3.71 20.55 13.43
CA SER A 41 3.33 19.24 12.91
C SER A 41 1.98 18.77 13.46
N PHE A 42 1.72 18.95 14.77
CA PHE A 42 0.43 18.63 15.37
C PHE A 42 -0.69 19.51 14.80
N ASP A 43 -0.47 20.82 14.71
CA ASP A 43 -1.45 21.76 14.16
C ASP A 43 -1.84 21.39 12.72
N PHE A 44 -0.84 21.08 11.89
CA PHE A 44 -1.07 20.62 10.52
C PHE A 44 -1.84 19.29 10.46
N LEU A 45 -1.48 18.30 11.29
CA LEU A 45 -2.20 17.02 11.31
C LEU A 45 -3.65 17.19 11.77
N LYS A 46 -3.92 18.16 12.64
CA LYS A 46 -5.27 18.49 13.12
C LYS A 46 -6.20 18.94 12.00
N GLU A 47 -5.68 19.59 10.96
CA GLU A 47 -6.44 19.98 9.75
C GLU A 47 -7.08 18.78 9.02
N PHE A 48 -6.56 17.56 9.20
CA PHE A 48 -7.06 16.35 8.52
C PHE A 48 -7.62 15.29 9.46
N LEU A 49 -7.11 15.23 10.69
CA LEU A 49 -7.41 14.15 11.62
C LEU A 49 -8.40 14.56 12.71
N GLU A 50 -8.59 15.86 12.95
CA GLU A 50 -9.58 16.46 13.86
C GLU A 50 -9.41 16.15 15.35
N THR A 51 -8.97 14.94 15.73
CA THR A 51 -8.86 14.46 17.12
C THR A 51 -7.45 14.02 17.49
N ASN A 52 -7.07 14.18 18.76
CA ASN A 52 -5.75 13.80 19.26
C ASN A 52 -5.52 12.28 19.16
N GLU A 53 -6.57 11.47 19.28
CA GLU A 53 -6.50 10.02 19.16
C GLU A 53 -6.08 9.59 17.76
N LYS A 54 -6.65 10.21 16.72
CA LYS A 54 -6.30 9.94 15.32
C LYS A 54 -4.88 10.44 15.01
N ILE A 55 -4.50 11.61 15.52
CA ILE A 55 -3.13 12.15 15.39
C ILE A 55 -2.12 11.20 16.04
N ALA A 56 -2.40 10.76 17.27
CA ALA A 56 -1.55 9.82 17.98
C ALA A 56 -1.45 8.49 17.24
N ALA A 57 -2.56 7.95 16.71
CA ALA A 57 -2.55 6.72 15.91
C ALA A 57 -1.70 6.84 14.63
N ALA A 58 -1.73 7.99 13.95
CA ALA A 58 -0.91 8.25 12.77
C ALA A 58 0.58 8.33 13.13
N ILE A 59 0.94 9.07 14.18
CA ILE A 59 2.33 9.24 14.65
C ILE A 59 2.92 7.94 15.20
N LYS A 60 2.13 7.13 15.92
CA LYS A 60 2.58 5.79 16.36
C LYS A 60 2.95 4.90 15.17
N ARG A 61 2.21 5.03 14.07
CA ARG A 61 2.47 4.29 12.82
C ARG A 61 3.70 4.84 12.08
N GLU A 62 3.92 6.14 12.12
CA GLU A 62 5.05 6.80 11.47
C GLU A 62 5.47 8.04 12.26
N SER A 63 6.44 7.83 13.15
CA SER A 63 6.92 8.86 14.08
C SER A 63 7.66 9.99 13.37
N TRP A 64 8.05 9.78 12.11
CA TRP A 64 8.69 10.78 11.27
C TRP A 64 7.78 11.95 10.91
N LEU A 65 6.46 11.84 11.08
CA LEU A 65 5.51 12.96 10.96
C LEU A 65 5.89 14.16 11.86
N LEU A 66 6.61 13.91 12.96
CA LEU A 66 7.08 14.95 13.89
C LEU A 66 8.47 15.50 13.56
N THR A 67 9.21 14.87 12.65
CA THR A 67 10.63 15.19 12.41
C THR A 67 10.98 15.48 10.96
N PHE A 68 10.09 15.14 10.02
CA PHE A 68 10.24 15.38 8.60
C PHE A 68 9.90 16.83 8.22
N ASP A 69 10.36 17.28 7.05
CA ASP A 69 10.17 18.66 6.64
C ASP A 69 8.70 18.93 6.30
N LEU A 70 8.03 19.63 7.21
CA LEU A 70 6.62 19.99 7.10
C LEU A 70 6.37 20.90 5.89
N LYS A 71 7.25 21.90 5.68
CA LYS A 71 7.05 22.97 4.71
C LYS A 71 7.43 22.53 3.30
N LYS A 72 8.51 21.76 3.16
CA LYS A 72 9.04 21.35 1.86
C LYS A 72 8.45 20.04 1.35
N ILE A 73 7.92 19.18 2.23
CA ILE A 73 7.41 17.85 1.82
C ILE A 73 5.95 17.64 2.18
N LEU A 74 5.60 17.61 3.47
CA LEU A 74 4.26 17.16 3.90
C LEU A 74 3.17 18.08 3.34
N LYS A 75 3.29 19.39 3.56
CA LYS A 75 2.31 20.39 3.09
C LYS A 75 2.13 20.36 1.56
N PRO A 76 3.20 20.46 0.75
CA PRO A 76 3.08 20.38 -0.71
C PRO A 76 2.37 19.10 -1.17
N ASN A 77 2.73 17.93 -0.63
CA ASN A 77 2.11 16.67 -1.04
C ASN A 77 0.63 16.58 -0.65
N THR A 78 0.25 17.00 0.56
CA THR A 78 -1.15 16.99 0.96
C THR A 78 -1.98 17.98 0.17
N PHE A 79 -1.44 19.18 -0.09
CA PHE A 79 -2.15 20.20 -0.86
C PHE A 79 -2.26 19.83 -2.33
N LEU A 80 -1.23 19.20 -2.92
CA LEU A 80 -1.32 18.65 -4.26
C LEU A 80 -2.49 17.65 -4.37
N LEU A 81 -2.58 16.67 -3.45
CA LEU A 81 -3.65 15.68 -3.48
C LEU A 81 -5.04 16.30 -3.26
N ILE A 82 -5.17 17.28 -2.36
CA ILE A 82 -6.42 18.02 -2.15
C ILE A 82 -6.81 18.80 -3.41
N ASN A 83 -5.86 19.52 -4.02
CA ASN A 83 -6.09 20.33 -5.22
C ASN A 83 -6.45 19.48 -6.46
N GLU A 84 -5.92 18.26 -6.53
CA GLU A 84 -6.33 17.26 -7.53
C GLU A 84 -7.77 16.77 -7.31
N GLY A 85 -8.37 17.01 -6.14
CA GLY A 85 -9.74 16.63 -5.81
C GLY A 85 -9.86 15.36 -4.98
N VAL A 86 -8.79 14.92 -4.31
CA VAL A 86 -8.89 13.85 -3.30
C VAL A 86 -9.71 14.38 -2.12
N PRO A 87 -10.83 13.72 -1.74
CA PRO A 87 -11.65 14.21 -0.63
C PRO A 87 -10.91 14.20 0.71
N HIS A 88 -11.23 15.17 1.57
CA HIS A 88 -10.68 15.27 2.93
C HIS A 88 -10.81 13.95 3.72
N SER A 89 -11.95 13.25 3.61
CA SER A 89 -12.15 11.97 4.29
C SER A 89 -11.18 10.87 3.84
N ARG A 90 -10.72 10.90 2.58
CA ARG A 90 -9.70 9.98 2.07
C ARG A 90 -8.30 10.44 2.44
N MET A 91 -8.03 11.74 2.47
CA MET A 91 -6.78 12.27 3.02
C MET A 91 -6.61 11.89 4.49
N SER A 92 -7.67 12.02 5.30
CA SER A 92 -7.70 11.59 6.70
C SER A 92 -7.35 10.10 6.84
N LYS A 93 -7.98 9.23 6.03
CA LYS A 93 -7.67 7.79 5.99
C LYS A 93 -6.23 7.50 5.53
N LEU A 94 -5.74 8.22 4.52
CA LEU A 94 -4.37 8.07 4.02
C LEU A 94 -3.34 8.44 5.10
N ILE A 95 -3.49 9.60 5.74
CA ILE A 95 -2.57 10.07 6.79
C ILE A 95 -2.62 9.14 8.00
N THR A 96 -3.82 8.67 8.36
CA THR A 96 -3.96 7.71 9.46
C THR A 96 -3.25 6.41 9.12
N LEU A 97 -3.58 5.77 7.99
CA LEU A 97 -3.23 4.37 7.71
C LEU A 97 -1.89 4.20 6.97
N GLN A 98 -1.46 5.20 6.19
CA GLN A 98 -0.31 5.14 5.29
C GLN A 98 0.42 6.51 5.19
N PRO A 99 0.81 7.13 6.32
CA PRO A 99 1.42 8.46 6.33
C PRO A 99 2.68 8.61 5.47
N ARG A 100 3.45 7.53 5.27
CA ARG A 100 4.66 7.51 4.42
C ARG A 100 4.41 7.95 2.97
N VAL A 101 3.18 7.84 2.48
CA VAL A 101 2.82 8.27 1.12
C VAL A 101 3.03 9.78 0.94
N ILE A 102 2.59 10.60 1.91
CA ILE A 102 2.73 12.07 1.83
C ILE A 102 4.14 12.56 2.19
N MET A 103 5.07 11.64 2.45
CA MET A 103 6.46 11.94 2.81
C MET A 103 7.44 11.72 1.65
N GLN A 104 6.94 11.39 0.46
CA GLN A 104 7.78 11.27 -0.75
C GLN A 104 8.28 12.63 -1.21
N HIS A 105 9.36 12.66 -1.99
CA HIS A 105 9.75 13.89 -2.68
C HIS A 105 8.60 14.40 -3.58
N VAL A 106 8.44 15.73 -3.67
CA VAL A 106 7.28 16.35 -4.31
C VAL A 106 7.21 16.02 -5.80
N ASP A 107 8.35 16.01 -6.49
CA ASP A 107 8.48 15.56 -7.88
C ASP A 107 7.98 14.13 -8.08
N ARG A 108 8.29 13.21 -7.15
CA ARG A 108 7.79 11.83 -7.17
C ARG A 108 6.29 11.75 -6.93
N MET A 109 5.73 12.63 -6.10
CA MET A 109 4.28 12.70 -5.91
C MET A 109 3.59 13.22 -7.18
N VAL A 110 4.10 14.28 -7.80
CA VAL A 110 3.59 14.81 -9.09
C VAL A 110 3.63 13.73 -10.17
N TYR A 111 4.76 13.04 -10.31
CA TYR A 111 4.87 11.89 -11.21
C TYR A 111 3.78 10.84 -10.94
N ALA A 112 3.51 10.52 -9.68
CA ALA A 112 2.50 9.52 -9.34
C ALA A 112 1.07 9.99 -9.67
N THR A 113 0.73 11.26 -9.44
CA THR A 113 -0.61 11.80 -9.75
C THR A 113 -0.84 11.88 -11.25
N GLU A 114 0.14 12.35 -12.03
CA GLU A 114 0.11 12.35 -13.49
C GLU A 114 -0.04 10.94 -14.04
N ARG A 115 0.68 9.98 -13.44
CA ARG A 115 0.60 8.60 -13.89
C ARG A 115 -0.76 7.97 -13.60
N ALA A 116 -1.31 8.18 -12.40
CA ALA A 116 -2.66 7.74 -12.07
C ALA A 116 -3.69 8.32 -13.06
N ARG A 117 -3.54 9.60 -13.43
CA ARG A 117 -4.37 10.27 -14.45
C ARG A 117 -4.24 9.61 -15.82
N SER A 118 -3.03 9.28 -16.27
CA SER A 118 -2.80 8.59 -17.55
C SER A 118 -3.45 7.20 -17.61
N LEU A 119 -3.71 6.57 -16.46
CA LEU A 119 -4.42 5.30 -16.34
C LEU A 119 -5.94 5.49 -16.22
N GLY A 120 -6.45 6.71 -16.36
CA GLY A 120 -7.86 7.04 -16.20
C GLY A 120 -8.37 6.99 -14.76
N ILE A 121 -7.47 6.87 -13.76
CA ILE A 121 -7.85 6.81 -12.34
C ILE A 121 -8.04 8.23 -11.84
N LYS A 122 -9.27 8.55 -11.41
CA LYS A 122 -9.62 9.89 -10.96
C LYS A 122 -9.31 10.06 -9.47
N PRO A 123 -8.92 11.26 -9.02
CA PRO A 123 -8.75 11.57 -7.59
C PRO A 123 -9.98 11.25 -6.73
N THR A 124 -11.17 11.30 -7.32
CA THR A 124 -12.44 10.94 -6.70
C THR A 124 -12.71 9.42 -6.65
N ASP A 125 -11.89 8.58 -7.28
CA ASP A 125 -12.09 7.12 -7.26
C ASP A 125 -11.64 6.51 -5.91
N PRO A 126 -12.36 5.51 -5.37
CA PRO A 126 -11.95 4.81 -4.15
C PRO A 126 -10.56 4.16 -4.24
N ILE A 127 -10.10 3.82 -5.45
CA ILE A 127 -8.81 3.15 -5.68
C ILE A 127 -7.62 4.12 -5.73
N TYR A 128 -7.86 5.43 -5.85
CA TYR A 128 -6.83 6.41 -6.18
C TYR A 128 -5.64 6.38 -5.22
N VAL A 129 -5.89 6.45 -3.91
CA VAL A 129 -4.82 6.40 -2.89
C VAL A 129 -4.02 5.10 -2.98
N THR A 130 -4.68 3.97 -3.24
CA THR A 130 -3.97 2.69 -3.41
C THR A 130 -3.12 2.69 -4.67
N ALA A 131 -3.61 3.28 -5.77
CA ALA A 131 -2.85 3.41 -7.01
C ALA A 131 -1.61 4.29 -6.81
N ILE A 132 -1.74 5.44 -6.16
CA ILE A 132 -0.61 6.33 -5.82
C ILE A 132 0.44 5.57 -4.99
N THR A 133 0.03 4.86 -3.95
CA THR A 133 0.95 4.03 -3.13
C THR A 133 1.70 2.99 -3.97
N VAL A 134 1.02 2.33 -4.91
CA VAL A 134 1.64 1.34 -5.80
C VAL A 134 2.65 2.00 -6.73
N ILE A 135 2.29 3.11 -7.37
CA ILE A 135 3.18 3.83 -8.30
C ILE A 135 4.43 4.32 -7.57
N LEU A 136 4.28 4.89 -6.37
CA LEU A 136 5.39 5.39 -5.56
C LEU A 136 6.34 4.27 -5.08
N SER A 137 5.86 3.04 -4.98
CA SER A 137 6.68 1.88 -4.57
C SER A 137 7.60 1.34 -5.66
N MET A 138 7.49 1.85 -6.90
CA MET A 138 8.23 1.35 -8.05
C MET A 138 9.22 2.37 -8.59
N THR A 139 10.37 1.88 -9.07
CA THR A 139 11.26 2.67 -9.94
C THR A 139 10.61 2.85 -11.31
N GLU A 140 11.04 3.88 -12.04
CA GLU A 140 10.58 4.10 -13.42
C GLU A 140 10.88 2.88 -14.32
N SER A 141 12.04 2.23 -14.17
CA SER A 141 12.40 1.03 -14.90
C SER A 141 11.48 -0.16 -14.60
N THR A 142 11.13 -0.37 -13.32
CA THR A 142 10.18 -1.42 -12.91
C THR A 142 8.81 -1.15 -13.51
N TRP A 143 8.41 0.11 -13.51
CA TRP A 143 7.14 0.54 -14.07
C TRP A 143 7.09 0.35 -15.59
N LYS A 144 8.10 0.82 -16.34
CA LYS A 144 8.20 0.62 -17.81
C LYS A 144 8.06 -0.85 -18.18
N ARG A 145 8.83 -1.72 -17.53
CA ARG A 145 8.72 -3.18 -17.71
C ARG A 145 7.29 -3.69 -17.46
N LYS A 146 6.59 -3.16 -16.46
CA LYS A 146 5.20 -3.58 -16.16
C LYS A 146 4.18 -3.04 -17.17
N VAL A 147 4.44 -1.89 -17.77
CA VAL A 147 3.61 -1.34 -18.86
C VAL A 147 3.84 -2.13 -20.13
N GLU A 148 5.09 -2.41 -20.50
CA GLU A 148 5.45 -3.29 -21.62
C GLU A 148 4.84 -4.69 -21.45
N LEU A 149 4.86 -5.23 -20.22
CA LEU A 149 4.11 -6.45 -19.90
C LEU A 149 2.60 -6.29 -20.10
N GLY A 150 2.02 -5.12 -19.82
CA GLY A 150 0.62 -4.84 -20.11
C GLY A 150 0.30 -4.73 -21.61
N GLU A 151 1.30 -4.53 -22.46
CA GLU A 151 1.17 -4.57 -23.92
C GLU A 151 1.47 -5.97 -24.48
N ASN A 152 2.05 -6.85 -23.64
CA ASN A 152 2.34 -8.23 -24.00
C ASN A 152 1.04 -9.04 -24.16
N GLN A 153 0.90 -9.71 -25.31
CA GLN A 153 -0.28 -10.50 -25.65
C GLN A 153 -0.54 -11.64 -24.66
N GLU A 154 0.50 -12.38 -24.26
CA GLU A 154 0.38 -13.49 -23.32
C GLU A 154 -0.09 -13.02 -21.94
N PHE A 155 0.44 -11.89 -21.45
CA PHE A 155 -0.02 -11.27 -20.23
C PHE A 155 -1.49 -10.88 -20.34
N ASN A 156 -1.87 -10.17 -21.40
CA ASN A 156 -3.25 -9.74 -21.59
C ASN A 156 -4.21 -10.92 -21.67
N ASP A 157 -3.90 -11.92 -22.49
CA ASP A 157 -4.69 -13.14 -22.64
C ASP A 157 -4.81 -13.91 -21.33
N PHE A 158 -3.76 -13.94 -20.51
CA PHE A 158 -3.84 -14.55 -19.20
C PHE A 158 -4.87 -13.85 -18.31
N TYR A 159 -4.89 -12.52 -18.24
CA TYR A 159 -5.87 -11.83 -17.42
C TYR A 159 -7.29 -11.89 -18.01
N THR A 160 -7.44 -11.73 -19.32
CA THR A 160 -8.76 -11.67 -19.98
C THR A 160 -9.38 -13.04 -20.24
N ASN A 161 -8.61 -13.99 -20.77
CA ASN A 161 -9.11 -15.30 -21.20
C ASN A 161 -8.96 -16.33 -20.08
N THR A 162 -7.77 -16.40 -19.44
CA THR A 162 -7.50 -17.39 -18.40
C THR A 162 -8.15 -17.02 -17.07
N MET A 163 -7.92 -15.81 -16.55
CA MET A 163 -8.51 -15.34 -15.29
C MET A 163 -9.94 -14.82 -15.44
N LYS A 164 -10.40 -14.57 -16.68
CA LYS A 164 -11.71 -13.98 -16.98
C LYS A 164 -11.93 -12.62 -16.31
N LEU A 165 -10.86 -11.83 -16.17
CA LEU A 165 -10.89 -10.48 -15.64
C LEU A 165 -11.00 -9.47 -16.78
N LYS A 166 -11.96 -8.54 -16.66
CA LYS A 166 -12.03 -7.40 -17.56
C LYS A 166 -10.83 -6.46 -17.31
N PRO A 167 -10.32 -5.73 -18.32
CA PRO A 167 -9.27 -4.73 -18.12
C PRO A 167 -9.59 -3.71 -17.01
N SER A 168 -10.87 -3.30 -16.90
CA SER A 168 -11.35 -2.44 -15.81
C SER A 168 -11.20 -3.09 -14.43
N ALA A 169 -11.33 -4.41 -14.31
CA ALA A 169 -11.09 -5.12 -13.06
C ALA A 169 -9.60 -5.08 -12.66
N ILE A 170 -8.69 -5.21 -13.61
CA ILE A 170 -7.24 -5.09 -13.36
C ILE A 170 -6.92 -3.70 -12.80
N ALA A 171 -7.50 -2.64 -13.39
CA ALA A 171 -7.37 -1.27 -12.91
C ALA A 171 -7.88 -1.09 -11.46
N THR A 172 -8.90 -1.85 -11.05
CA THR A 172 -9.40 -1.86 -9.66
C THR A 172 -8.55 -2.67 -8.67
N TYR A 173 -7.51 -3.38 -9.14
CA TYR A 173 -6.56 -4.08 -8.27
C TYR A 173 -5.11 -3.70 -8.58
N PRO A 174 -4.68 -2.44 -8.33
CA PRO A 174 -3.31 -2.00 -8.55
C PRO A 174 -2.28 -2.85 -7.78
N ARG A 175 -2.70 -3.49 -6.68
CA ARG A 175 -1.84 -4.41 -5.92
C ARG A 175 -1.39 -5.65 -6.71
N LEU A 176 -2.12 -6.08 -7.74
CA LEU A 176 -1.64 -7.17 -8.62
C LEU A 176 -0.37 -6.75 -9.33
N LEU A 177 -0.26 -5.47 -9.69
CA LEU A 177 0.93 -4.91 -10.33
C LEU A 177 2.14 -4.87 -9.39
N LEU A 178 1.98 -4.98 -8.05
CA LEU A 178 3.13 -5.05 -7.13
C LEU A 178 3.92 -6.34 -7.26
N TYR A 179 3.32 -7.41 -7.77
CA TYR A 179 3.92 -8.74 -7.77
C TYR A 179 4.48 -9.12 -9.14
N SER A 180 5.41 -10.07 -9.14
CA SER A 180 5.92 -10.65 -10.39
C SER A 180 4.82 -11.48 -11.05
N PHE A 181 4.63 -11.28 -12.35
CA PHE A 181 3.66 -12.04 -13.13
C PHE A 181 4.03 -13.53 -13.12
N ASP A 182 5.22 -13.87 -13.61
CA ASP A 182 5.66 -15.26 -13.76
C ASP A 182 6.10 -15.91 -12.44
N ALA A 183 6.68 -15.13 -11.52
CA ALA A 183 7.19 -15.72 -10.27
C ALA A 183 6.15 -15.77 -9.15
N ARG A 184 5.00 -15.08 -9.28
CA ARG A 184 3.98 -15.06 -8.20
C ARG A 184 2.56 -15.15 -8.71
N ILE A 185 2.13 -14.29 -9.64
CA ILE A 185 0.72 -14.27 -10.04
C ILE A 185 0.33 -15.56 -10.75
N ARG A 186 1.09 -15.97 -11.77
CA ARG A 186 0.80 -17.16 -12.58
C ARG A 186 0.87 -18.46 -11.75
N PRO A 187 1.93 -18.75 -10.96
CA PRO A 187 1.98 -19.99 -10.16
C PRO A 187 0.83 -20.08 -9.14
N ARG A 188 0.47 -18.95 -8.52
CA ARG A 188 -0.64 -18.92 -7.56
C ARG A 188 -1.99 -19.11 -8.21
N PHE A 189 -2.21 -18.49 -9.37
CA PHE A 189 -3.46 -18.69 -10.11
C PHE A 189 -3.61 -20.16 -10.53
N ASN A 190 -2.54 -20.78 -11.03
CA ASN A 190 -2.50 -22.18 -11.42
C ASN A 190 -2.92 -23.11 -10.27
N VAL A 191 -2.33 -22.92 -9.08
CA VAL A 191 -2.73 -23.63 -7.85
C VAL A 191 -4.22 -23.43 -7.56
N LEU A 192 -4.69 -22.19 -7.54
CA LEU A 192 -6.09 -21.89 -7.23
C LEU A 192 -7.05 -22.50 -8.26
N ASN A 193 -6.69 -22.50 -9.54
CA ASN A 193 -7.52 -23.04 -10.60
C ASN A 193 -7.67 -24.57 -10.47
N ILE A 194 -6.59 -25.29 -10.16
CA ILE A 194 -6.64 -26.73 -9.90
C ILE A 194 -7.47 -27.06 -8.66
N LEU A 195 -7.29 -26.30 -7.58
CA LEU A 195 -8.11 -26.50 -6.39
C LEU A 195 -9.59 -26.19 -6.67
N ALA A 196 -9.90 -25.21 -7.52
CA ALA A 196 -11.26 -24.91 -7.94
C ALA A 196 -11.86 -26.08 -8.75
N SER A 197 -11.14 -26.63 -9.73
CA SER A 197 -11.61 -27.74 -10.57
C SER A 197 -11.87 -29.01 -9.75
N LYS A 198 -11.05 -29.24 -8.72
CA LYS A 198 -11.24 -30.33 -7.73
C LYS A 198 -12.25 -30.02 -6.63
N LYS A 199 -12.93 -28.86 -6.69
CA LYS A 199 -13.92 -28.39 -5.69
C LYS A 199 -13.36 -28.24 -4.27
N LEU A 200 -12.06 -28.01 -4.13
CA LEU A 200 -11.34 -27.83 -2.86
C LEU A 200 -11.29 -26.37 -2.39
N LEU A 201 -11.66 -25.41 -3.25
CA LEU A 201 -11.78 -23.99 -2.89
C LEU A 201 -13.19 -23.61 -2.45
N LYS A 202 -13.27 -22.77 -1.41
CA LYS A 202 -14.51 -22.13 -0.97
C LYS A 202 -14.95 -21.09 -2.02
N LYS A 203 -16.19 -21.20 -2.54
CA LYS A 203 -16.75 -20.40 -3.65
C LYS A 203 -16.80 -18.87 -3.44
N HIS A 204 -16.59 -18.36 -2.23
CA HIS A 204 -16.87 -16.95 -1.91
C HIS A 204 -15.66 -16.00 -1.90
N LYS A 205 -14.43 -16.48 -2.19
CA LYS A 205 -13.24 -15.62 -2.11
C LYS A 205 -12.88 -15.00 -3.46
N LYS A 206 -12.70 -13.68 -3.50
CA LYS A 206 -12.22 -12.95 -4.70
C LYS A 206 -10.79 -13.40 -5.06
N ILE A 207 -10.59 -13.97 -6.25
CA ILE A 207 -9.29 -14.48 -6.72
C ILE A 207 -8.17 -13.45 -6.60
N ALA A 208 -8.41 -12.18 -6.98
CA ALA A 208 -7.40 -11.13 -6.86
C ALA A 208 -6.85 -10.93 -5.43
N TRP A 209 -7.70 -11.10 -4.41
CA TRP A 209 -7.26 -11.02 -3.01
C TRP A 209 -6.42 -12.23 -2.60
N LEU A 210 -6.75 -13.42 -3.11
CA LEU A 210 -5.98 -14.65 -2.84
C LEU A 210 -4.57 -14.58 -3.42
N LEU A 211 -4.43 -14.04 -4.64
CA LEU A 211 -3.14 -13.89 -5.30
C LEU A 211 -2.19 -12.95 -4.56
N THR A 212 -2.73 -12.00 -3.81
CA THR A 212 -1.98 -10.94 -3.13
C THR A 212 -1.66 -11.21 -1.65
N GLN A 213 -2.01 -12.41 -1.14
CA GLN A 213 -1.68 -12.83 0.23
C GLN A 213 -0.15 -12.95 0.45
N SER A 214 0.28 -12.98 1.71
CA SER A 214 1.68 -13.28 2.03
C SER A 214 2.08 -14.68 1.54
N GLU A 215 3.37 -14.89 1.32
CA GLU A 215 3.94 -16.18 0.92
C GLU A 215 3.53 -17.31 1.87
N ALA A 216 3.78 -17.11 3.16
CA ALA A 216 3.43 -18.09 4.20
C ALA A 216 1.93 -18.39 4.23
N SER A 217 1.09 -17.36 4.15
CA SER A 217 -0.37 -17.55 4.16
C SER A 217 -0.84 -18.32 2.92
N PHE A 218 -0.32 -17.98 1.73
CA PHE A 218 -0.72 -18.67 0.51
C PHE A 218 -0.27 -20.14 0.54
N LEU A 219 0.99 -20.39 0.87
CA LEU A 219 1.59 -21.71 0.92
C LEU A 219 0.83 -22.64 1.87
N ASN A 220 0.60 -22.20 3.12
CA ASN A 220 -0.08 -23.01 4.12
C ASN A 220 -1.54 -23.29 3.75
N ASN A 221 -2.25 -22.28 3.24
CA ASN A 221 -3.69 -22.40 3.03
C ASN A 221 -4.09 -23.06 1.71
N TYR A 222 -3.22 -23.03 0.68
CA TYR A 222 -3.56 -23.44 -0.68
C TYR A 222 -2.55 -24.39 -1.33
N VAL A 223 -1.38 -24.62 -0.73
CA VAL A 223 -0.41 -25.57 -1.28
C VAL A 223 -0.28 -26.74 -0.32
N ILE A 224 0.39 -26.54 0.83
CA ILE A 224 0.68 -27.59 1.82
C ILE A 224 -0.58 -28.33 2.25
N LYS A 225 -1.67 -27.60 2.50
CA LYS A 225 -2.95 -28.19 2.90
C LYS A 225 -3.51 -29.24 1.94
N TYR A 226 -3.13 -29.20 0.66
CA TYR A 226 -3.74 -30.01 -0.39
C TYR A 226 -2.73 -30.87 -1.16
N VAL A 227 -1.45 -30.94 -0.76
CA VAL A 227 -0.44 -31.73 -1.49
C VAL A 227 -0.77 -33.22 -1.54
N ASP A 228 -1.40 -33.77 -0.50
CA ASP A 228 -1.79 -35.18 -0.47
C ASP A 228 -2.98 -35.49 -1.41
N GLN A 229 -3.84 -34.51 -1.66
CA GLN A 229 -5.02 -34.64 -2.53
C GLN A 229 -4.72 -34.28 -3.99
N VAL A 230 -3.67 -33.49 -4.20
CA VAL A 230 -3.22 -33.00 -5.50
C VAL A 230 -1.73 -33.22 -5.62
N PRO A 231 -1.31 -34.40 -6.12
CA PRO A 231 0.07 -34.64 -6.50
C PRO A 231 0.59 -33.51 -7.39
N ASP A 232 1.85 -33.13 -7.24
CA ASP A 232 2.56 -32.07 -7.98
C ASP A 232 2.15 -30.62 -7.67
N LEU A 233 1.21 -30.37 -6.74
CA LEU A 233 0.78 -29.00 -6.42
C LEU A 233 1.92 -28.10 -5.94
N MET A 234 2.89 -28.67 -5.23
CA MET A 234 4.09 -27.97 -4.77
C MET A 234 5.04 -27.63 -5.91
N GLU A 235 5.19 -28.52 -6.91
CA GLU A 235 6.03 -28.29 -8.08
C GLU A 235 5.44 -27.20 -8.98
N LEU A 236 4.12 -27.24 -9.17
CA LEU A 236 3.36 -26.20 -9.86
C LEU A 236 3.50 -24.85 -9.16
N TYR A 237 3.41 -24.82 -7.83
CA TYR A 237 3.60 -23.60 -7.06
C TYR A 237 4.99 -22.99 -7.23
N ARG A 238 6.03 -23.84 -7.28
CA ARG A 238 7.42 -23.42 -7.53
C ARG A 238 7.67 -23.00 -8.98
N GLY A 239 6.71 -23.20 -9.88
CA GLY A 239 6.86 -22.94 -11.31
C GLY A 239 7.75 -23.95 -12.03
N VAL A 240 8.00 -25.13 -11.43
CA VAL A 240 8.84 -26.20 -11.99
C VAL A 240 8.07 -26.98 -13.07
N LYS A 241 6.73 -26.99 -13.00
CA LYS A 241 5.84 -27.66 -13.94
C LYS A 241 4.90 -26.62 -14.59
N LYS A 242 4.75 -26.65 -15.92
CA LYS A 242 3.75 -25.85 -16.64
C LYS A 242 2.42 -26.61 -16.71
N ILE A 243 1.32 -25.86 -16.77
CA ILE A 243 -0.01 -26.43 -17.04
C ILE A 243 -0.25 -26.25 -18.54
N ASP A 244 -0.51 -27.36 -19.23
CA ASP A 244 -1.11 -27.34 -20.56
C ASP A 244 -2.63 -27.20 -20.35
N LEU A 245 -3.15 -26.01 -20.65
CA LEU A 245 -4.59 -25.66 -20.52
C LEU A 245 -5.33 -25.88 -21.84
#